data_AF-A0A2H0UAR5-F1
#
_entry.id   AF-A0A2H0UAR5-F1
#
_cell.length_a   1.000
_cell.length_b   1.000
_cell.length_c   1.000
_cell.angle_alpha   90.00
_cell.angle_beta   90.00
_cell.angle_gamma   90.00
#
_symmetry.space_group_name_H-M   'P 1'
#
loop_
_entity.id
_entity.type
_entity.pdbx_description
1 polymer ?
#
loop_
_entity_poly.entity_id
_entity_poly.type
_entity_poly.pdbx_seq_one_letter_code
_entity_poly.pdbx_strand_id
1 'polypeptide(L)'
;MPPNILTRFAIVVGMRAAAMYLLVLLLGLGIGVWGATYYLEQSREEAEAGGAGEEEVSADEGVSMRIATIFDSGERYHIEVRYPQFGIEAVDSVIRERVERSVNEFRDGVAEIDDVPEMPRFEYLATFDAVYAGPDFASILLYISRYMGGAHPGAELVGLNFEMPAGRELTLSDALALTGMSLSEVADVSRAELAGTLGESFFPEGAAPTPLNYGTFTVDADTVTFYFQEYQVAPYAAGPQKVSLPRAR
;
A
#
# COMPACT_ATOMS: atom_id res chain seq x y z
N MET A 1 27.46 51.15 -4.14
CA MET A 1 28.41 50.39 -4.98
C MET A 1 27.64 49.24 -5.62
N PRO A 2 27.77 48.98 -6.93
CA PRO A 2 27.18 47.78 -7.52
C PRO A 2 27.89 46.54 -6.97
N PRO A 3 27.18 45.42 -6.72
CA PRO A 3 27.79 44.20 -6.22
C PRO A 3 28.82 43.67 -7.23
N ASN A 4 29.96 43.16 -6.71
CA ASN A 4 31.05 42.67 -7.55
C ASN A 4 30.61 41.45 -8.38
N ILE A 5 31.33 41.19 -9.47
CA ILE A 5 31.01 40.15 -10.47
C ILE A 5 30.93 38.74 -9.84
N LEU A 6 31.69 38.47 -8.77
CA LEU A 6 31.67 37.18 -8.06
C LEU A 6 30.36 36.95 -7.30
N THR A 7 29.76 38.00 -6.75
CA THR A 7 28.47 37.93 -6.05
C THR A 7 27.31 37.65 -7.02
N ARG A 8 27.39 38.19 -8.24
CA ARG A 8 26.41 37.92 -9.31
C ARG A 8 26.52 36.49 -9.84
N PHE A 9 27.72 35.92 -9.92
CA PHE A 9 27.94 34.54 -10.34
C PHE A 9 27.39 33.52 -9.33
N ALA A 10 27.62 33.73 -8.02
CA ALA A 10 27.11 32.84 -6.97
C ALA A 10 25.57 32.80 -6.91
N ILE A 11 24.90 33.95 -7.11
CA ILE A 11 23.43 34.03 -7.14
C ILE A 11 22.86 33.30 -8.37
N VAL A 12 23.48 33.47 -9.55
CA VAL A 12 23.03 32.80 -10.79
C VAL A 12 23.25 31.29 -10.73
N VAL A 13 24.36 30.83 -10.14
CA VAL A 13 24.63 29.39 -9.95
C VAL A 13 23.69 28.77 -8.90
N GLY A 14 23.43 29.47 -7.78
CA GLY A 14 22.48 29.03 -6.76
C GLY A 14 21.03 28.96 -7.27
N MET A 15 20.59 29.93 -8.07
CA MET A 15 19.27 29.90 -8.71
C MET A 15 19.13 28.78 -9.74
N ARG A 16 20.20 28.45 -10.47
CA ARG A 16 20.20 27.34 -11.43
C ARG A 16 20.16 25.97 -10.74
N ALA A 17 20.83 25.82 -9.60
CA ALA A 17 20.75 24.61 -8.78
C ALA A 17 19.35 24.45 -8.14
N ALA A 18 18.77 25.51 -7.60
CA ALA A 18 17.42 25.49 -7.03
C ALA A 18 16.34 25.21 -8.09
N ALA A 19 16.46 25.80 -9.29
CA ALA A 19 15.55 25.52 -10.40
C ALA A 19 15.67 24.08 -10.91
N MET A 20 16.86 23.49 -10.89
CA MET A 20 17.08 22.09 -11.27
C MET A 20 16.51 21.12 -10.23
N TYR A 21 16.64 21.41 -8.93
CA TYR A 21 15.97 20.64 -7.86
C TYR A 21 14.45 20.72 -7.95
N LEU A 22 13.90 21.91 -8.23
CA LEU A 22 12.45 22.08 -8.43
C LEU A 22 11.95 21.28 -9.64
N LEU A 23 12.74 21.23 -10.72
CA LEU A 23 12.37 20.52 -11.95
C LEU A 23 12.47 18.99 -11.79
N VAL A 24 13.43 18.48 -11.03
CA VAL A 24 13.52 17.05 -10.67
C VAL A 24 12.38 16.64 -9.72
N LEU A 25 12.01 17.50 -8.75
CA LEU A 25 10.83 17.27 -7.91
C LEU A 25 9.53 17.27 -8.72
N LEU A 26 9.36 18.21 -9.66
CA LEU A 26 8.18 18.29 -10.51
C LEU A 26 8.09 17.13 -11.52
N LEU A 27 9.22 16.64 -12.05
CA LEU A 27 9.26 15.45 -12.91
C LEU A 27 9.02 14.17 -12.10
N GLY A 28 9.55 14.06 -10.88
CA GLY A 28 9.26 12.96 -9.96
C GLY A 28 7.80 12.93 -9.52
N LEU A 29 7.20 14.11 -9.27
CA LEU A 29 5.76 14.27 -9.01
C LEU A 29 4.93 13.91 -10.24
N GLY A 30 5.35 14.32 -11.44
CA GLY A 30 4.66 13.99 -12.68
C GLY A 30 4.64 12.48 -12.96
N ILE A 31 5.75 11.78 -12.73
CA ILE A 31 5.86 10.33 -12.90
C ILE A 31 5.14 9.59 -11.75
N GLY A 32 5.24 10.07 -10.51
CA GLY A 32 4.57 9.47 -9.36
C GLY A 32 3.04 9.61 -9.41
N VAL A 33 2.55 10.78 -9.84
CA VAL A 33 1.13 10.97 -10.13
C VAL A 33 0.72 10.10 -11.31
N TRP A 34 1.50 10.03 -12.39
CA TRP A 34 1.19 9.16 -13.53
C TRP A 34 1.17 7.67 -13.18
N GLY A 35 2.07 7.21 -12.29
CA GLY A 35 2.13 5.83 -11.81
C GLY A 35 0.97 5.47 -10.88
N ALA A 36 0.63 6.35 -9.93
CA ALA A 36 -0.54 6.18 -9.07
C ALA A 36 -1.84 6.26 -9.87
N THR A 37 -1.95 7.19 -10.84
CA THR A 37 -3.10 7.25 -11.74
C THR A 37 -3.15 6.02 -12.63
N TYR A 38 -2.04 5.53 -13.16
CA TYR A 38 -2.01 4.31 -13.98
C TYR A 38 -2.45 3.09 -13.17
N TYR A 39 -2.02 2.98 -11.91
CA TYR A 39 -2.42 1.91 -11.01
C TYR A 39 -3.91 1.97 -10.63
N LEU A 40 -4.40 3.18 -10.33
CA LEU A 40 -5.82 3.43 -10.04
C LEU A 40 -6.70 3.31 -11.29
N GLU A 41 -6.20 3.66 -12.47
CA GLU A 41 -6.92 3.58 -13.74
C GLU A 41 -7.00 2.13 -14.22
N GLN A 42 -5.93 1.35 -14.06
CA GLN A 42 -5.95 -0.10 -14.29
C GLN A 42 -6.97 -0.81 -13.38
N SER A 43 -6.95 -0.51 -12.07
CA SER A 43 -7.91 -1.09 -11.13
C SER A 43 -9.34 -0.58 -11.33
N ARG A 44 -9.52 0.67 -11.79
CA ARG A 44 -10.82 1.25 -12.13
C ARG A 44 -11.39 0.72 -13.44
N GLU A 45 -10.58 0.48 -14.47
CA GLU A 45 -11.04 -0.17 -15.71
C GLU A 45 -11.51 -1.61 -15.44
N GLU A 46 -10.83 -2.32 -14.54
CA GLU A 46 -11.27 -3.64 -14.04
C GLU A 46 -12.59 -3.55 -13.24
N ALA A 47 -12.78 -2.49 -12.45
CA ALA A 47 -14.00 -2.26 -11.67
C ALA A 47 -15.20 -1.74 -12.50
N GLU A 48 -14.97 -0.87 -13.49
CA GLU A 48 -16.01 -0.34 -14.39
C GLU A 48 -16.47 -1.37 -15.42
N ALA A 49 -15.61 -2.32 -15.78
CA ALA A 49 -16.00 -3.53 -16.52
C ALA A 49 -16.94 -4.44 -15.69
N GLY A 50 -16.92 -4.33 -14.36
CA GLY A 50 -17.72 -5.09 -13.38
C GLY A 50 -18.87 -4.30 -12.75
N GLY A 51 -19.57 -3.49 -13.55
CA GLY A 51 -20.51 -2.45 -13.11
C GLY A 51 -21.35 -2.72 -11.85
N ALA A 52 -21.53 -1.66 -11.04
CA ALA A 52 -22.26 -1.60 -9.76
C ALA A 52 -23.37 -2.67 -9.58
N GLY A 53 -22.94 -3.80 -9.05
CA GLY A 53 -23.74 -4.94 -8.61
C GLY A 53 -22.89 -5.71 -7.60
N GLU A 54 -23.52 -6.45 -6.70
CA GLU A 54 -22.83 -7.39 -5.83
C GLU A 54 -22.10 -8.42 -6.71
N GLU A 55 -20.81 -8.19 -6.99
CA GLU A 55 -20.00 -9.14 -7.75
C GLU A 55 -19.56 -10.29 -6.82
N GLU A 56 -20.16 -11.45 -7.03
CA GLU A 56 -19.57 -12.73 -6.63
C GLU A 56 -18.37 -12.99 -7.54
N VAL A 57 -17.17 -12.64 -7.07
CA VAL A 57 -15.93 -13.05 -7.72
C VAL A 57 -15.55 -14.41 -7.15
N SER A 58 -15.52 -15.45 -8.01
CA SER A 58 -15.07 -16.77 -7.59
C SER A 58 -13.56 -16.70 -7.31
N ALA A 59 -13.19 -16.74 -6.03
CA ALA A 59 -11.82 -17.00 -5.63
C ALA A 59 -11.43 -18.40 -6.13
N ASP A 60 -10.21 -18.52 -6.67
CA ASP A 60 -9.64 -19.80 -7.05
C ASP A 60 -9.63 -20.70 -5.80
N GLU A 61 -10.25 -21.88 -5.92
CA GLU A 61 -10.42 -22.92 -4.89
C GLU A 61 -11.43 -22.67 -3.73
N GLY A 62 -12.72 -22.65 -4.07
CA GLY A 62 -13.75 -23.35 -3.26
C GLY A 62 -14.32 -22.62 -2.03
N VAL A 63 -13.84 -21.43 -1.68
CA VAL A 63 -14.49 -20.54 -0.71
C VAL A 63 -15.22 -19.42 -1.45
N SER A 64 -16.53 -19.28 -1.21
CA SER A 64 -17.31 -18.18 -1.80
C SER A 64 -16.87 -16.85 -1.21
N MET A 65 -16.36 -15.94 -2.05
CA MET A 65 -16.00 -14.58 -1.67
C MET A 65 -17.07 -13.60 -2.14
N ARG A 66 -17.42 -12.64 -1.28
CA ARG A 66 -18.23 -11.46 -1.64
C ARG A 66 -17.42 -10.20 -1.43
N ILE A 67 -17.70 -9.17 -2.22
CA ILE A 67 -17.09 -7.85 -2.04
C ILE A 67 -18.06 -6.98 -1.24
N ALA A 68 -17.65 -6.57 -0.04
CA ALA A 68 -18.35 -5.56 0.74
C ALA A 68 -17.83 -4.17 0.36
N THR A 69 -18.74 -3.19 0.39
CA THR A 69 -18.41 -1.80 0.06
C THR A 69 -18.80 -0.85 1.19
N ILE A 70 -17.99 0.20 1.38
CA ILE A 70 -18.36 1.38 2.16
C ILE A 70 -18.24 2.56 1.20
N PHE A 71 -19.35 3.23 0.97
CA PHE A 71 -19.40 4.46 0.18
C PHE A 71 -20.01 5.56 1.04
N ASP A 72 -19.27 6.65 1.22
CA ASP A 72 -19.74 7.82 1.95
C ASP A 72 -19.10 9.08 1.35
N SER A 73 -19.89 10.11 1.11
CA SER A 73 -19.43 11.34 0.47
C SER A 73 -20.11 12.54 1.09
N GLY A 74 -19.30 13.47 1.56
CA GLY A 74 -19.75 14.75 2.11
C GLY A 74 -19.18 15.94 1.33
N GLU A 75 -19.45 17.14 1.83
CA GLU A 75 -18.86 18.37 1.28
C GLU A 75 -17.34 18.39 1.42
N ARG A 76 -16.82 17.84 2.53
CA ARG A 76 -15.39 17.89 2.88
C ARG A 76 -14.60 16.64 2.49
N TYR A 77 -15.26 15.51 2.22
CA TYR A 77 -14.56 14.25 2.00
C TYR A 77 -15.27 13.33 1.00
N HIS A 78 -14.52 12.36 0.48
CA HIS A 78 -14.99 11.21 -0.29
C HIS A 78 -14.37 9.93 0.30
N ILE A 79 -15.20 8.91 0.54
CA ILE A 79 -14.80 7.60 1.05
C ILE A 79 -15.36 6.54 0.11
N GLU A 80 -14.47 5.72 -0.43
CA GLU A 80 -14.82 4.53 -1.19
C GLU A 80 -13.92 3.37 -0.75
N VAL A 81 -14.53 2.31 -0.22
CA VAL A 81 -13.81 1.14 0.28
C VAL A 81 -14.42 -0.10 -0.32
N ARG A 82 -13.60 -1.00 -0.83
CA ARG A 82 -13.95 -2.35 -1.26
C ARG A 82 -13.06 -3.34 -0.51
N TYR A 83 -13.66 -4.34 0.13
CA TYR A 83 -12.92 -5.38 0.83
C TYR A 83 -13.66 -6.73 0.75
N PRO A 84 -12.92 -7.85 0.74
CA PRO A 84 -13.54 -9.17 0.59
C PRO A 84 -14.13 -9.67 1.92
N GLN A 85 -15.14 -10.51 1.79
CA GLN A 85 -15.75 -11.33 2.84
C GLN A 85 -15.78 -12.78 2.37
N PHE A 86 -15.36 -13.70 3.23
CA PHE A 86 -15.23 -15.12 2.93
C PHE A 86 -16.42 -15.95 3.42
N GLY A 87 -17.42 -15.32 4.04
CA GLY A 87 -18.59 -16.00 4.59
C GLY A 87 -18.29 -16.73 5.90
N ILE A 88 -17.17 -16.42 6.54
CA ILE A 88 -16.74 -16.99 7.82
C ILE A 88 -16.71 -15.87 8.83
N GLU A 89 -17.68 -15.85 9.74
CA GLU A 89 -17.90 -14.70 10.63
C GLU A 89 -16.65 -14.33 11.44
N ALA A 90 -15.87 -15.31 11.90
CA ALA A 90 -14.63 -15.06 12.65
C ALA A 90 -13.56 -14.30 11.84
N VAL A 91 -13.53 -14.49 10.52
CA VAL A 91 -12.62 -13.79 9.61
C VAL A 91 -13.23 -12.46 9.17
N ASP A 92 -14.49 -12.50 8.73
CA ASP A 92 -15.21 -11.34 8.21
C ASP A 92 -15.37 -10.25 9.27
N SER A 93 -15.52 -10.60 10.55
CA SER A 93 -15.58 -9.63 11.64
C SER A 93 -14.25 -8.90 11.82
N VAL A 94 -13.12 -9.60 11.74
CA VAL A 94 -11.79 -8.99 11.88
C VAL A 94 -11.51 -8.03 10.73
N ILE A 95 -11.82 -8.43 9.50
CA ILE A 95 -11.65 -7.57 8.31
C ILE A 95 -12.52 -6.32 8.44
N ARG A 96 -13.81 -6.51 8.76
CA ARG A 96 -14.77 -5.41 8.94
C ARG A 96 -14.32 -4.44 10.03
N GLU A 97 -13.93 -4.93 11.19
CA GLU A 97 -13.45 -4.08 12.30
C GLU A 97 -12.18 -3.32 11.94
N ARG A 98 -11.25 -3.93 11.18
CA ARG A 98 -10.02 -3.26 10.73
C ARG A 98 -10.35 -2.14 9.75
N VAL A 99 -11.21 -2.40 8.78
CA VAL A 99 -11.64 -1.43 7.77
C VAL A 99 -12.41 -0.28 8.43
N GLU A 100 -13.41 -0.58 9.27
CA GLU A 100 -14.23 0.42 9.94
C GLU A 100 -13.39 1.30 10.88
N ARG A 101 -12.44 0.72 11.62
CA ARG A 101 -11.50 1.48 12.44
C ARG A 101 -10.70 2.48 11.60
N SER A 102 -10.11 2.02 10.49
CA SER A 102 -9.31 2.88 9.61
C SER A 102 -10.14 3.98 8.93
N VAL A 103 -11.39 3.69 8.56
CA VAL A 103 -12.34 4.70 8.05
C VAL A 103 -12.69 5.75 9.11
N ASN A 104 -12.88 5.32 10.36
CA ASN A 104 -13.19 6.24 11.45
C ASN A 104 -12.00 7.12 11.82
N GLU A 105 -10.78 6.57 11.82
CA GLU A 105 -9.54 7.35 12.02
C GLU A 105 -9.39 8.45 10.95
N PHE A 106 -9.74 8.15 9.69
CA PHE A 106 -9.78 9.17 8.64
C PHE A 106 -10.83 10.25 8.92
N ARG A 107 -12.05 9.87 9.32
CA ARG A 107 -13.11 10.83 9.66
C ARG A 107 -12.72 11.75 10.81
N ASP A 108 -12.11 11.17 11.85
CA ASP A 108 -11.62 11.93 13.01
C ASP A 108 -10.53 12.92 12.57
N GLY A 109 -9.59 12.48 11.71
CA GLY A 109 -8.58 13.36 11.12
C GLY A 109 -9.16 14.51 10.29
N VAL A 110 -10.20 14.26 9.47
CA VAL A 110 -10.91 15.33 8.74
C VAL A 110 -11.58 16.32 9.69
N ALA A 111 -12.18 15.83 10.78
CA ALA A 111 -12.89 16.65 11.75
C ALA A 111 -11.97 17.60 12.53
N GLU A 112 -10.70 17.23 12.71
CA GLU A 112 -9.67 18.05 13.37
C GLU A 112 -9.13 19.18 12.48
N ILE A 113 -9.30 19.08 11.15
CA ILE A 113 -8.83 20.11 10.22
C ILE A 113 -9.88 21.23 10.15
N ASP A 114 -9.43 22.48 10.34
CA ASP A 114 -10.27 23.68 10.19
C ASP A 114 -10.96 23.71 8.82
N ASP A 115 -12.22 24.14 8.80
CA ASP A 115 -12.95 24.29 7.54
C ASP A 115 -12.54 25.61 6.86
N VAL A 116 -11.62 25.50 5.90
CA VAL A 116 -11.10 26.65 5.14
C VAL A 116 -11.72 26.65 3.75
N PRO A 117 -12.26 27.80 3.27
CA PRO A 117 -12.82 27.91 1.93
C PRO A 117 -11.84 27.46 0.85
N GLU A 118 -12.37 26.82 -0.20
CA GLU A 118 -11.62 26.37 -1.38
C GLU A 118 -10.61 25.24 -1.13
N MET A 119 -10.59 24.61 0.04
CA MET A 119 -9.83 23.38 0.22
C MET A 119 -10.38 22.25 -0.67
N PRO A 120 -9.52 21.48 -1.35
CA PRO A 120 -9.93 20.24 -2.00
C PRO A 120 -10.55 19.28 -0.99
N ARG A 121 -11.45 18.41 -1.46
CA ARG A 121 -11.99 17.34 -0.62
C ARG A 121 -10.88 16.38 -0.20
N PHE A 122 -10.97 15.92 1.04
CA PHE A 122 -10.19 14.80 1.52
C PHE A 122 -10.69 13.50 0.88
N GLU A 123 -9.82 12.51 0.76
CA GLU A 123 -10.16 11.26 0.11
C GLU A 123 -9.63 10.07 0.91
N TYR A 124 -10.46 9.04 1.02
CA TYR A 124 -10.08 7.73 1.52
C TYR A 124 -10.54 6.69 0.51
N LEU A 125 -9.59 6.07 -0.18
CA LEU A 125 -9.84 4.95 -1.08
C LEU A 125 -9.21 3.70 -0.50
N ALA A 126 -9.94 2.60 -0.46
CA ALA A 126 -9.36 1.30 -0.14
C ALA A 126 -9.84 0.23 -1.11
N THR A 127 -8.90 -0.52 -1.63
CA THR A 127 -9.13 -1.69 -2.49
C THR A 127 -8.29 -2.86 -1.98
N PHE A 128 -8.34 -3.99 -2.67
CA PHE A 128 -7.47 -5.13 -2.43
C PHE A 128 -6.77 -5.54 -3.73
N ASP A 129 -5.48 -5.86 -3.63
CA ASP A 129 -4.65 -6.20 -4.80
C ASP A 129 -4.45 -7.71 -4.94
N ALA A 130 -4.48 -8.42 -3.82
CA ALA A 130 -4.29 -9.87 -3.76
C ALA A 130 -5.26 -10.48 -2.74
N VAL A 131 -5.96 -11.53 -3.17
CA VAL A 131 -6.82 -12.34 -2.31
C VAL A 131 -6.55 -13.81 -2.57
N TYR A 132 -6.36 -14.56 -1.49
CA TYR A 132 -6.31 -16.02 -1.52
C TYR A 132 -7.34 -16.56 -0.53
N ALA A 133 -8.05 -17.62 -0.90
CA ALA A 133 -8.98 -18.32 -0.01
C ALA A 133 -8.97 -19.81 -0.35
N GLY A 134 -8.22 -20.58 0.43
CA GLY A 134 -8.11 -22.02 0.31
C GLY A 134 -8.57 -22.76 1.57
N PRO A 135 -8.37 -24.09 1.63
CA PRO A 135 -8.79 -24.90 2.76
C PRO A 135 -8.03 -24.58 4.06
N ASP A 136 -6.76 -24.18 3.95
CA ASP A 136 -5.87 -23.96 5.10
C ASP A 136 -5.71 -22.48 5.44
N PHE A 137 -5.82 -21.57 4.47
CA PHE A 137 -5.55 -20.15 4.66
C PHE A 137 -6.49 -19.25 3.87
N ALA A 138 -6.74 -18.06 4.40
CA ALA A 138 -7.28 -16.93 3.67
C ALA A 138 -6.39 -15.70 3.89
N SER A 139 -6.06 -14.98 2.82
CA SER A 139 -5.17 -13.83 2.88
C SER A 139 -5.66 -12.69 1.99
N ILE A 140 -5.46 -11.46 2.44
CA ILE A 140 -5.84 -10.23 1.75
C ILE A 140 -4.69 -9.24 1.85
N LEU A 141 -4.31 -8.63 0.74
CA LEU A 141 -3.54 -7.40 0.73
C LEU A 141 -4.48 -6.24 0.42
N LEU A 142 -4.75 -5.40 1.42
CA LEU A 142 -5.46 -4.14 1.24
C LEU A 142 -4.47 -3.06 0.79
N TYR A 143 -4.88 -2.27 -0.20
CA TYR A 143 -4.23 -1.02 -0.58
C TYR A 143 -5.11 0.14 -0.14
N ILE A 144 -4.60 1.00 0.73
CA ILE A 144 -5.33 2.13 1.31
C ILE A 144 -4.64 3.42 0.88
N SER A 145 -5.33 4.25 0.11
CA SER A 145 -4.90 5.60 -0.28
C SER A 145 -5.67 6.64 0.56
N ARG A 146 -4.92 7.57 1.18
CA ARG A 146 -5.48 8.65 2.01
C ARG A 146 -4.96 9.99 1.53
N TYR A 147 -5.85 10.89 1.13
CA TYR A 147 -5.55 12.28 0.87
C TYR A 147 -6.09 13.17 2.00
N MET A 148 -5.17 13.69 2.82
CA MET A 148 -5.45 14.61 3.94
C MET A 148 -4.99 16.04 3.64
N GLY A 149 -4.90 16.41 2.36
CA GLY A 149 -4.27 17.63 1.90
C GLY A 149 -2.78 17.43 1.54
N GLY A 150 -2.15 18.45 0.95
CA GLY A 150 -0.77 18.38 0.46
C GLY A 150 -0.69 18.05 -1.04
N ALA A 151 0.48 17.58 -1.49
CA ALA A 151 0.80 17.43 -2.91
C ALA A 151 0.21 16.17 -3.57
N HIS A 152 0.03 15.09 -2.80
CA HIS A 152 -0.50 13.80 -3.27
C HIS A 152 -1.05 12.99 -2.09
N PRO A 153 -1.88 11.95 -2.33
CA PRO A 153 -2.25 10.99 -1.28
C PRO A 153 -1.04 10.20 -0.77
N GLY A 154 -1.13 9.72 0.47
CA GLY A 154 -0.24 8.68 0.99
C GLY A 154 -0.91 7.30 0.86
N ALA A 155 -0.12 6.27 0.55
CA ALA A 155 -0.60 4.90 0.46
C ALA A 155 -0.06 4.01 1.59
N GLU A 156 -0.85 3.00 1.95
CA GLU A 156 -0.52 1.98 2.94
C GLU A 156 -0.98 0.61 2.44
N LEU A 157 -0.08 -0.38 2.50
CA LEU A 157 -0.40 -1.79 2.33
C LEU A 157 -0.70 -2.44 3.67
N VAL A 158 -1.81 -3.18 3.76
CA VAL A 158 -2.18 -3.93 4.96
C VAL A 158 -2.42 -5.39 4.61
N GLY A 159 -1.60 -6.28 5.17
CA GLY A 159 -1.77 -7.73 5.04
C GLY A 159 -2.66 -8.28 6.15
N LEU A 160 -3.76 -8.94 5.79
CA LEU A 160 -4.62 -9.68 6.70
C LEU A 160 -4.58 -11.16 6.33
N ASN A 161 -4.21 -12.02 7.26
CA ASN A 161 -3.91 -13.42 7.00
C ASN A 161 -4.56 -14.29 8.06
N PHE A 162 -5.24 -15.37 7.67
CA PHE A 162 -6.03 -16.19 8.56
C PHE A 162 -5.76 -17.67 8.33
N GLU A 163 -5.63 -18.43 9.42
CA GLU A 163 -5.71 -19.89 9.42
C GLU A 163 -7.18 -20.32 9.34
N MET A 164 -7.47 -21.24 8.43
CA MET A 164 -8.82 -21.70 8.13
C MET A 164 -9.05 -23.11 8.69
N PRO A 165 -10.30 -23.46 9.07
CA PRO A 165 -11.50 -22.62 9.11
C PRO A 165 -11.64 -21.83 10.44
N ALA A 166 -10.67 -21.95 11.36
CA ALA A 166 -10.78 -21.39 12.71
C ALA A 166 -10.80 -19.85 12.73
N GLY A 167 -10.29 -19.20 11.68
CA GLY A 167 -10.27 -17.74 11.54
C GLY A 167 -9.23 -17.06 12.42
N ARG A 168 -8.20 -17.79 12.86
CA ARG A 168 -7.12 -17.21 13.67
C ARG A 168 -6.20 -16.38 12.78
N GLU A 169 -5.98 -15.12 13.13
CA GLU A 169 -5.04 -14.26 12.41
C GLU A 169 -3.60 -14.81 12.54
N LEU A 170 -2.88 -14.87 11.42
CA LEU A 170 -1.48 -15.29 11.36
C LEU A 170 -0.56 -14.14 11.76
N THR A 171 0.46 -14.48 12.53
CA THR A 171 1.51 -13.56 12.95
C THR A 171 2.72 -13.65 12.01
N LEU A 172 3.64 -12.69 12.09
CA LEU A 172 4.94 -12.79 11.42
C LEU A 172 5.69 -14.08 11.82
N SER A 173 5.58 -14.53 13.07
CA SER A 173 6.19 -15.80 13.49
C SER A 173 5.59 -17.01 12.78
N ASP A 174 4.29 -17.02 12.52
CA ASP A 174 3.64 -18.06 11.71
C ASP A 174 4.15 -18.00 10.26
N ALA A 175 4.23 -16.81 9.67
CA ALA A 175 4.75 -16.62 8.31
C ALA A 175 6.19 -17.12 8.15
N LEU A 176 7.07 -16.83 9.11
CA LEU A 176 8.45 -17.33 9.14
C LEU A 176 8.51 -18.86 9.32
N ALA A 177 7.63 -19.42 10.17
CA ALA A 177 7.53 -20.86 10.31
C ALA A 177 7.09 -21.54 9.00
N LEU A 178 6.16 -20.91 8.27
CA LEU A 178 5.69 -21.40 6.97
C LEU A 178 6.78 -21.37 5.90
N THR A 179 7.73 -20.45 5.92
CA THR A 179 8.89 -20.49 5.00
C THR A 179 9.98 -21.45 5.45
N GLY A 180 9.97 -21.84 6.73
CA GLY A 180 11.05 -22.61 7.34
C GLY A 180 12.34 -21.79 7.56
N MET A 181 12.25 -20.46 7.51
CA MET A 181 13.38 -19.54 7.58
C MET A 181 13.26 -18.61 8.79
N SER A 182 14.40 -18.24 9.38
CA SER A 182 14.48 -17.15 10.34
C SER A 182 14.27 -15.80 9.66
N LEU A 183 13.91 -14.77 10.45
CA LEU A 183 13.78 -13.41 9.94
C LEU A 183 15.07 -12.89 9.28
N SER A 184 16.24 -13.31 9.79
CA SER A 184 17.53 -12.93 9.19
C SER A 184 17.70 -13.55 7.80
N GLU A 185 17.37 -14.83 7.63
CA GLU A 185 17.47 -15.50 6.33
C GLU A 185 16.48 -14.93 5.32
N VAL A 186 15.24 -14.66 5.75
CA VAL A 186 14.24 -13.97 4.91
C VAL A 186 14.75 -12.61 4.48
N ALA A 187 15.36 -11.85 5.40
CA ALA A 187 15.91 -10.54 5.08
C ALA A 187 17.10 -10.62 4.12
N ASP A 188 18.00 -11.58 4.31
CA ASP A 188 19.15 -11.76 3.42
C ASP A 188 18.71 -12.10 1.99
N VAL A 189 17.73 -13.01 1.83
CA VAL A 189 17.16 -13.32 0.50
C VAL A 189 16.47 -12.10 -0.09
N SER A 190 15.65 -11.41 0.70
CA SER A 190 14.93 -10.22 0.23
C SER A 190 15.87 -9.11 -0.22
N ARG A 191 16.93 -8.84 0.54
CA ARG A 191 17.91 -7.80 0.20
C ARG A 191 18.70 -8.17 -1.05
N ALA A 192 19.03 -9.44 -1.24
CA ALA A 192 19.71 -9.89 -2.46
C ALA A 192 18.82 -9.72 -3.70
N GLU A 193 17.55 -10.10 -3.60
CA GLU A 193 16.57 -9.93 -4.68
C GLU A 193 16.33 -8.45 -5.00
N LEU A 194 16.00 -7.65 -3.97
CA LEU A 194 15.72 -6.22 -4.11
C LEU A 194 16.93 -5.43 -4.63
N ALA A 195 18.14 -5.75 -4.18
CA ALA A 195 19.35 -5.12 -4.74
C ALA A 195 19.53 -5.47 -6.22
N GLY A 196 19.19 -6.69 -6.64
CA GLY A 196 19.23 -7.12 -8.03
C GLY A 196 18.20 -6.41 -8.92
N THR A 197 17.00 -6.16 -8.41
CA THR A 197 15.90 -5.55 -9.17
C THR A 197 15.96 -4.01 -9.16
N LEU A 198 16.26 -3.39 -8.03
CA LEU A 198 16.24 -1.93 -7.84
C LEU A 198 17.59 -1.25 -8.07
N GLY A 199 18.69 -2.00 -8.02
CA GLY A 199 20.05 -1.48 -8.20
C GLY A 199 20.36 -0.31 -7.27
N GLU A 200 20.81 0.82 -7.83
CA GLU A 200 21.17 2.02 -7.08
C GLU A 200 19.98 2.69 -6.36
N SER A 201 18.74 2.33 -6.73
CA SER A 201 17.53 2.85 -6.06
C SER A 201 17.19 2.09 -4.78
N PHE A 202 17.90 1.01 -4.45
CA PHE A 202 17.62 0.19 -3.28
C PHE A 202 18.04 0.89 -1.98
N PHE A 203 17.13 0.94 -1.01
CA PHE A 203 17.36 1.38 0.36
C PHE A 203 17.50 0.15 1.27
N PRO A 204 18.73 -0.31 1.57
CA PRO A 204 18.94 -1.57 2.28
C PRO A 204 18.42 -1.57 3.72
N GLU A 205 18.31 -0.40 4.36
CA GLU A 205 17.79 -0.24 5.72
C GLU A 205 16.30 -0.61 5.80
N GLY A 206 15.54 -0.36 4.73
CA GLY A 206 14.12 -0.71 4.64
C GLY A 206 13.85 -2.21 4.61
N ALA A 207 14.88 -3.02 4.35
CA ALA A 207 14.83 -4.48 4.35
C ALA A 207 15.73 -5.09 5.44
N ALA A 208 16.07 -4.33 6.50
CA ALA A 208 16.75 -4.87 7.67
C ALA A 208 15.87 -5.90 8.41
N PRO A 209 16.44 -6.94 9.06
CA PRO A 209 15.70 -8.04 9.70
C PRO A 209 14.98 -7.60 10.98
N THR A 210 13.98 -6.75 10.84
CA THR A 210 13.16 -6.24 11.94
C THR A 210 11.71 -6.65 11.74
N PRO A 211 10.95 -6.93 12.82
CA PRO A 211 9.53 -7.27 12.68
C PRO A 211 8.72 -6.20 11.95
N LEU A 212 9.10 -4.92 12.09
CA LEU A 212 8.43 -3.82 11.41
C LEU A 212 8.57 -3.92 9.88
N ASN A 213 9.78 -4.17 9.38
CA ASN A 213 10.05 -4.20 7.93
C ASN A 213 9.36 -5.35 7.20
N TYR A 214 9.01 -6.42 7.92
CA TYR A 214 8.40 -7.65 7.38
C TYR A 214 6.99 -7.89 7.91
N GLY A 215 6.38 -6.88 8.55
CA GLY A 215 5.07 -7.00 9.18
C GLY A 215 3.89 -7.06 8.20
N THR A 216 4.12 -6.73 6.93
CA THR A 216 3.10 -6.81 5.87
C THR A 216 3.41 -8.02 4.98
N PHE A 217 2.55 -9.02 5.00
CA PHE A 217 2.72 -10.23 4.19
C PHE A 217 1.38 -10.80 3.76
N THR A 218 1.40 -11.69 2.76
CA THR A 218 0.28 -12.58 2.41
C THR A 218 0.74 -14.04 2.39
N VAL A 219 -0.16 -14.97 2.67
CA VAL A 219 0.08 -16.42 2.55
C VAL A 219 -0.88 -17.04 1.53
N ASP A 220 -0.36 -17.83 0.60
CA ASP A 220 -1.17 -18.67 -0.29
C ASP A 220 -0.81 -20.17 -0.16
N ALA A 221 -1.29 -20.99 -1.09
CA ALA A 221 -1.04 -22.43 -1.10
C ALA A 221 0.47 -22.79 -1.11
N ASP A 222 1.29 -21.99 -1.76
CA ASP A 222 2.67 -22.32 -2.10
C ASP A 222 3.70 -21.34 -1.55
N THR A 223 3.30 -20.12 -1.19
CA THR A 223 4.20 -19.00 -0.91
C THR A 223 3.78 -18.16 0.29
N VAL A 224 4.80 -17.52 0.87
CA VAL A 224 4.66 -16.36 1.75
C VAL A 224 5.27 -15.18 1.02
N THR A 225 4.47 -14.14 0.78
CA THR A 225 4.93 -12.91 0.12
C THR A 225 5.05 -11.80 1.14
N PHE A 226 6.25 -11.22 1.26
CA PHE A 226 6.51 -10.05 2.10
C PHE A 226 6.42 -8.78 1.26
N TYR A 227 5.70 -7.78 1.74
CA TYR A 227 5.50 -6.50 1.06
C TYR A 227 6.23 -5.39 1.79
N PHE A 228 6.81 -4.49 1.00
CA PHE A 228 7.54 -3.33 1.45
C PHE A 228 6.77 -2.09 0.98
N GLN A 229 6.44 -1.22 1.92
CA GLN A 229 5.67 0.00 1.69
C GLN A 229 6.39 0.92 0.70
N GLU A 230 5.64 1.87 0.14
CA GLU A 230 6.25 3.00 -0.58
C GLU A 230 7.29 3.69 0.30
N TYR A 231 8.38 4.15 -0.31
CA TYR A 231 9.56 4.73 0.38
C TYR A 231 10.34 3.79 1.30
N GLN A 232 9.89 2.56 1.58
CA GLN A 232 10.58 1.68 2.51
C GLN A 232 11.92 1.23 1.93
N VAL A 233 11.89 0.58 0.77
CA VAL A 233 13.08 -0.02 0.13
C VAL A 233 13.51 0.66 -1.17
N ALA A 234 12.75 1.66 -1.63
CA ALA A 234 13.03 2.40 -2.85
C ALA A 234 12.31 3.77 -2.84
N PRO A 235 12.69 4.74 -3.70
CA PRO A 235 11.93 5.97 -3.89
C PRO A 235 10.48 5.71 -4.30
N TYR A 236 9.58 6.66 -4.02
CA TYR A 236 8.16 6.62 -4.40
C TYR A 236 7.88 6.12 -5.81
N ALA A 237 8.65 6.58 -6.80
CA ALA A 237 8.44 6.26 -8.20
C ALA A 237 8.58 4.75 -8.52
N ALA A 238 9.22 3.97 -7.64
CA ALA A 238 9.29 2.53 -7.77
C ALA A 238 8.00 1.82 -7.31
N GLY A 239 7.13 2.52 -6.56
CA GLY A 239 5.97 1.94 -5.88
C GLY A 239 6.36 0.97 -4.76
N PRO A 240 5.38 0.31 -4.13
CA PRO A 240 5.64 -0.74 -3.16
C PRO A 240 6.36 -1.93 -3.82
N GLN A 241 7.19 -2.62 -3.05
CA GLN A 241 7.94 -3.79 -3.52
C GLN A 241 7.48 -5.04 -2.80
N LYS A 242 7.82 -6.22 -3.34
CA LYS A 242 7.52 -7.50 -2.68
C LYS A 242 8.58 -8.54 -2.97
N VAL A 243 8.69 -9.52 -2.07
CA VAL A 243 9.53 -10.71 -2.22
C VAL A 243 8.71 -11.93 -1.83
N SER A 244 8.65 -12.93 -2.71
CA SER A 244 7.90 -14.17 -2.47
C SER A 244 8.85 -15.32 -2.15
N LEU A 245 8.59 -16.00 -1.05
CA LEU A 245 9.35 -17.17 -0.62
C LEU A 245 8.44 -18.42 -0.64
N PRO A 246 8.95 -19.57 -1.10
CA PRO A 246 8.17 -20.80 -1.06
C PRO A 246 7.91 -21.21 0.40
N ARG A 247 6.75 -21.82 0.64
CA ARG A 247 6.43 -22.48 1.89
C ARG A 247 7.24 -23.78 2.03
N ALA A 248 7.73 -24.03 3.22
CA ALA A 248 8.21 -25.34 3.62
C ALA A 248 7.02 -26.32 3.63
N ARG A 249 7.18 -27.45 2.96
CA ARG A 249 6.20 -28.54 2.95
C ARG A 249 6.48 -29.54 4.07
#